data_AF-A0A7Y3HKQ9-F1
#
_entry.id   AF-A0A7Y3HKQ9-F1
#
_cell.length_a   1.000
_cell.length_b   1.000
_cell.length_c   1.000
_cell.angle_alpha   90.00
_cell.angle_beta   90.00
_cell.angle_gamma   90.00
#
_symmetry.space_group_name_H-M   'P 1'
#
loop_
_entity.id
_entity.type
_entity.pdbx_description
1 polymer ?
#
loop_
_entity_poly.entity_id
_entity_poly.type
_entity_poly.pdbx_seq_one_letter_code
_entity_poly.pdbx_strand_id
1 'polypeptide(L)'
;MKRSSLHRLAVSITPLTALMFCFSAGVQADRLDRVFQVSQATVEKAQSSQARIDGIADQTNDLLQDFKQVTKEIEGLRVYNAQLEARIQNQLERVAQIDQSIIDVKSIQRQIPPLLERMLDGLESFIELDVPFHLNERRERASRLRANMSKSNQSIAENFRQVLEAYKIENEYGRKLEAYEASIDFAGDGIE
;
A
#
# COMPACT_ATOMS: atom_id res chain seq x y z
N MET A 1 63.59 -51.77 -17.26
CA MET A 1 64.51 -51.84 -18.41
C MET A 1 65.00 -50.43 -18.69
N LYS A 2 66.29 -50.05 -18.76
CA LYS A 2 67.58 -50.74 -18.66
C LYS A 2 68.62 -49.62 -18.44
N ARG A 3 69.36 -49.68 -17.31
CA ARG A 3 70.80 -49.34 -17.08
C ARG A 3 71.34 -47.98 -17.58
N SER A 4 71.75 -47.05 -16.72
CA SER A 4 72.98 -46.98 -15.89
C SER A 4 74.31 -46.93 -16.65
N SER A 5 75.08 -45.84 -16.51
CA SER A 5 76.55 -45.80 -16.28
C SER A 5 77.03 -44.33 -16.27
N LEU A 6 77.43 -43.75 -15.13
CA LEU A 6 78.77 -43.81 -14.52
C LEU A 6 79.88 -43.02 -15.26
N HIS A 7 80.22 -41.88 -14.67
CA HIS A 7 81.53 -41.24 -14.43
C HIS A 7 82.73 -41.45 -15.37
N ARG A 8 83.41 -40.33 -15.68
CA ARG A 8 84.86 -40.01 -15.41
C ARG A 8 85.20 -38.62 -15.99
N LEU A 9 85.45 -37.55 -15.21
CA LEU A 9 86.65 -37.12 -14.45
C LEU A 9 87.88 -36.68 -15.29
N ALA A 10 88.46 -35.55 -14.85
CA ALA A 10 89.71 -34.84 -15.23
C ALA A 10 89.54 -33.71 -16.28
N VAL A 11 89.52 -32.41 -15.96
CA VAL A 11 90.31 -31.48 -15.08
C VAL A 11 91.66 -31.05 -15.67
N SER A 12 91.68 -29.77 -16.09
CA SER A 12 92.76 -28.73 -16.11
C SER A 12 94.04 -29.00 -16.95
N ILE A 13 94.78 -28.05 -17.55
CA ILE A 13 95.33 -26.74 -17.11
C ILE A 13 95.67 -25.86 -18.34
N THR A 14 95.63 -24.53 -18.12
CA THR A 14 95.92 -23.28 -18.89
C THR A 14 97.33 -23.13 -19.55
N PRO A 15 97.82 -21.97 -20.10
CA PRO A 15 97.24 -20.68 -20.59
C PRO A 15 97.83 -20.20 -21.96
N LEU A 16 97.52 -18.95 -22.38
CA LEU A 16 98.42 -18.01 -23.08
C LEU A 16 98.49 -18.05 -24.64
N THR A 17 97.62 -17.29 -25.30
CA THR A 17 97.99 -16.40 -26.43
C THR A 17 96.98 -15.25 -26.49
N ALA A 18 97.19 -14.27 -25.61
CA ALA A 18 96.74 -12.92 -25.87
C ALA A 18 97.74 -12.31 -26.87
N LEU A 19 97.31 -11.97 -28.09
CA LEU A 19 97.62 -10.70 -28.74
C LEU A 19 96.82 -10.57 -30.05
N MET A 20 96.32 -9.37 -30.31
CA MET A 20 95.56 -8.93 -31.50
C MET A 20 94.08 -9.32 -31.60
N PHE A 21 93.27 -8.69 -30.75
CA PHE A 21 92.24 -7.79 -31.31
C PHE A 21 91.97 -6.64 -30.33
N CYS A 22 92.98 -5.79 -30.14
CA CYS A 22 92.67 -4.42 -29.76
C CYS A 22 92.10 -3.73 -31.00
N PHE A 23 91.07 -2.90 -30.76
CA PHE A 23 90.46 -1.96 -31.69
C PHE A 23 89.32 -2.45 -32.61
N SER A 24 88.21 -2.79 -31.97
CA SER A 24 86.94 -2.14 -32.33
C SER A 24 86.01 -1.98 -31.11
N ALA A 25 86.56 -1.66 -29.94
CA ALA A 25 85.80 -1.45 -28.71
C ALA A 25 84.94 -0.16 -28.72
N GLY A 26 85.20 0.78 -29.64
CA GLY A 26 84.47 2.06 -29.70
C GLY A 26 83.14 2.05 -30.47
N VAL A 27 82.94 1.11 -31.42
CA VAL A 27 81.76 1.12 -32.32
C VAL A 27 80.63 0.20 -31.84
N GLN A 28 80.96 -0.85 -31.07
CA GLN A 28 79.98 -1.78 -30.52
C GLN A 28 79.33 -1.27 -29.23
N ALA A 29 80.02 -0.43 -28.45
CA ALA A 29 79.47 0.23 -27.28
C ALA A 29 78.40 1.27 -27.66
N ASP A 30 78.68 2.15 -28.64
CA ASP A 30 77.74 3.20 -29.09
C ASP A 30 76.42 2.66 -29.68
N ARG A 31 76.48 1.49 -30.35
CA ARG A 31 75.28 0.79 -30.84
C ARG A 31 74.47 0.16 -29.70
N LEU A 32 75.15 -0.39 -28.70
CA LEU A 32 74.51 -0.98 -27.54
C LEU A 32 73.83 0.09 -26.69
N ASP A 33 74.49 1.23 -26.48
CA ASP A 33 73.94 2.38 -25.75
C ASP A 33 72.71 2.95 -26.46
N ARG A 34 72.73 3.07 -27.80
CA ARG A 34 71.54 3.46 -28.57
C ARG A 34 70.38 2.46 -28.43
N VAL A 35 70.65 1.16 -28.43
CA VAL A 35 69.61 0.14 -28.22
C VAL A 35 69.04 0.22 -26.81
N PHE A 36 69.86 0.47 -25.79
CA PHE A 36 69.39 0.71 -24.42
C PHE A 36 68.53 1.97 -24.32
N GLN A 37 68.92 3.09 -24.94
CA GLN A 37 68.12 4.32 -24.95
C GLN A 37 66.77 4.13 -25.65
N VAL A 38 66.75 3.44 -26.81
CA VAL A 38 65.50 3.15 -27.53
C VAL A 38 64.60 2.21 -26.73
N SER A 39 65.18 1.19 -26.09
CA SER A 39 64.46 0.27 -25.21
C SER A 39 63.82 1.03 -24.04
N GLN A 40 64.58 1.92 -23.39
CA GLN A 40 64.11 2.71 -22.26
C GLN A 40 62.97 3.66 -22.67
N ALA A 41 63.12 4.38 -23.78
CA ALA A 41 62.06 5.24 -24.33
C ALA A 41 60.80 4.44 -24.73
N THR A 42 60.96 3.20 -25.18
CA THR A 42 59.83 2.31 -25.52
C THR A 42 59.11 1.84 -24.27
N VAL A 43 59.85 1.50 -23.21
CA VAL A 43 59.29 1.13 -21.91
C VAL A 43 58.52 2.31 -21.30
N GLU A 44 59.07 3.53 -21.31
CA GLU A 44 58.39 4.73 -20.81
C GLU A 44 57.09 5.01 -21.58
N LYS A 45 57.12 4.91 -22.92
CA LYS A 45 55.92 5.05 -23.75
C LYS A 45 54.89 3.96 -23.46
N ALA A 46 55.33 2.71 -23.31
CA ALA A 46 54.44 1.60 -22.97
C ALA A 46 53.78 1.81 -21.60
N GLN A 47 54.54 2.28 -20.60
CA GLN A 47 54.00 2.63 -19.28
C GLN A 47 52.96 3.75 -19.38
N SER A 48 53.22 4.81 -20.15
CA SER A 48 52.24 5.90 -20.33
C SER A 48 50.96 5.42 -21.04
N SER A 49 51.08 4.52 -22.01
CA SER A 49 49.94 3.94 -22.70
C SER A 49 49.16 3.01 -21.80
N GLN A 50 49.85 2.22 -20.96
CA GLN A 50 49.22 1.33 -20.00
C GLN A 50 48.45 2.14 -18.95
N ALA A 51 49.03 3.20 -18.40
CA ALA A 51 48.33 4.09 -17.47
C ALA A 51 47.07 4.72 -18.07
N ARG A 52 47.08 5.06 -19.37
CA ARG A 52 45.90 5.54 -20.08
C ARG A 52 44.85 4.44 -20.29
N ILE A 53 45.27 3.22 -20.63
CA ILE A 53 44.38 2.07 -20.78
C ILE A 53 43.72 1.75 -19.44
N ASP A 54 44.49 1.72 -18.35
CA ASP A 54 44.00 1.47 -17.00
C ASP A 54 42.98 2.53 -16.59
N GLY A 55 43.26 3.81 -16.82
CA GLY A 55 42.32 4.90 -16.54
C GLY A 55 41.01 4.81 -17.34
N ILE A 56 41.07 4.41 -18.62
CA ILE A 56 39.85 4.19 -19.43
C ILE A 56 39.08 2.95 -18.94
N ALA A 57 39.79 1.90 -18.55
CA ALA A 57 39.17 0.68 -18.03
C ALA A 57 38.42 0.97 -16.72
N ASP A 58 39.02 1.73 -15.81
CA ASP A 58 38.40 2.17 -14.56
C ASP A 58 37.14 3.00 -14.81
N GLN A 59 37.23 4.03 -15.68
CA GLN A 59 36.06 4.84 -16.07
C GLN A 59 34.93 4.01 -16.70
N THR A 60 35.29 3.02 -17.52
CA THR A 60 34.31 2.13 -18.15
C THR A 60 33.62 1.24 -17.12
N ASN A 61 34.37 0.73 -16.15
CA ASN A 61 33.83 -0.07 -15.05
C ASN A 61 32.88 0.75 -14.17
N ASP A 62 33.28 1.98 -13.82
CA ASP A 62 32.45 2.91 -13.05
C ASP A 62 31.14 3.22 -13.78
N LEU A 63 31.21 3.61 -15.06
CA LEU A 63 30.02 3.90 -15.86
C LEU A 63 29.11 2.67 -16.03
N LEU A 64 29.69 1.48 -16.17
CA LEU A 64 28.93 0.23 -16.24
C LEU A 64 28.22 -0.08 -14.91
N GLN A 65 28.86 0.21 -13.78
CA GLN A 65 28.26 0.06 -12.46
C GLN A 65 27.10 1.03 -12.27
N ASP A 66 27.28 2.30 -12.61
CA ASP A 66 26.24 3.33 -12.55
C ASP A 66 25.06 2.96 -13.46
N PHE A 67 25.33 2.53 -14.69
CA PHE A 67 24.29 2.07 -15.61
C PHE A 67 23.49 0.91 -15.02
N LYS A 68 24.15 -0.09 -14.42
CA LYS A 68 23.48 -1.22 -13.77
C LYS A 68 22.64 -0.77 -12.57
N GLN A 69 23.13 0.17 -11.78
CA GLN A 69 22.39 0.71 -10.64
C GLN A 69 21.13 1.45 -11.10
N VAL A 70 21.27 2.42 -12.00
CA VAL A 70 20.15 3.21 -12.53
C VAL A 70 19.14 2.31 -13.25
N THR A 71 19.58 1.29 -13.98
CA THR A 71 18.68 0.32 -14.62
C THR A 71 17.82 -0.42 -13.60
N LYS A 72 18.42 -0.88 -12.49
CA LYS A 72 17.65 -1.53 -11.41
C LYS A 72 16.66 -0.58 -10.74
N GLU A 73 17.05 0.69 -10.56
CA GLU A 73 16.15 1.72 -10.03
C GLU A 73 14.95 1.93 -10.97
N ILE A 74 15.19 2.02 -12.29
CA ILE A 74 14.13 2.13 -13.30
C ILE A 74 13.19 0.91 -13.26
N GLU A 75 13.72 -0.31 -13.17
CA GLU A 75 12.93 -1.52 -13.06
C GLU A 75 12.06 -1.51 -11.79
N GLY A 76 12.64 -1.11 -10.66
CA GLY A 76 11.90 -0.94 -9.40
C GLY A 76 10.77 0.08 -9.51
N LEU A 77 11.04 1.24 -10.12
CA LEU A 77 10.04 2.29 -10.32
C LEU A 77 8.93 1.87 -11.28
N ARG A 78 9.23 1.07 -12.31
CA ARG A 78 8.21 0.52 -13.22
C ARG A 78 7.25 -0.41 -12.50
N VAL A 79 7.78 -1.33 -11.68
CA VAL A 79 6.94 -2.23 -10.86
C VAL A 79 6.10 -1.42 -9.87
N TYR A 80 6.70 -0.42 -9.23
CA TYR A 80 5.99 0.45 -8.29
C TYR A 80 4.86 1.24 -8.96
N ASN A 81 5.09 1.83 -10.13
CA ASN A 81 4.04 2.51 -10.90
C ASN A 81 2.90 1.56 -11.29
N ALA A 82 3.20 0.35 -11.76
CA ALA A 82 2.18 -0.65 -12.08
C ALA A 82 1.31 -1.01 -10.85
N GLN A 83 1.91 -1.09 -9.66
CA GLN A 83 1.17 -1.29 -8.41
C GLN A 83 0.29 -0.09 -8.04
N LEU A 84 0.78 1.14 -8.27
CA LEU A 84 0.00 2.36 -8.05
C LEU A 84 -1.21 2.44 -8.99
N GLU A 85 -1.02 2.11 -10.27
CA GLU A 85 -2.12 2.05 -11.25
C GLU A 85 -3.18 1.04 -10.83
N ALA A 86 -2.77 -0.17 -10.43
CA ALA A 86 -3.70 -1.18 -9.91
C ALA A 86 -4.44 -0.69 -8.66
N ARG A 87 -3.76 0.02 -7.76
CA ARG A 87 -4.40 0.63 -6.57
C ARG A 87 -5.42 1.71 -6.96
N ILE A 88 -5.09 2.58 -7.91
CA ILE A 88 -6.00 3.62 -8.42
C ILE A 88 -7.25 2.98 -9.01
N GLN A 89 -7.11 1.92 -9.81
CA GLN A 89 -8.24 1.21 -10.41
C GLN A 89 -9.18 0.65 -9.32
N ASN A 90 -8.62 -0.02 -8.31
CA ASN A 90 -9.41 -0.52 -7.17
C ASN A 90 -10.10 0.62 -6.39
N GLN A 91 -9.45 1.78 -6.25
CA GLN A 91 -10.03 2.94 -5.59
C GLN A 91 -11.20 3.52 -6.40
N LEU A 92 -11.09 3.60 -7.73
CA LEU A 92 -12.17 4.06 -8.59
C LEU A 92 -13.39 3.14 -8.51
N GLU A 93 -13.18 1.83 -8.51
CA GLU A 93 -14.25 0.84 -8.31
C GLU A 93 -14.91 1.01 -6.94
N ARG A 94 -14.12 1.24 -5.89
CA ARG A 94 -14.64 1.50 -4.54
C ARG A 94 -15.46 2.80 -4.48
N VAL A 95 -15.03 3.86 -5.16
CA VAL A 95 -15.79 5.11 -5.26
C VAL A 95 -17.14 4.86 -5.92
N ALA A 96 -17.17 4.16 -7.05
CA ALA A 96 -18.42 3.84 -7.75
C ALA A 96 -19.39 3.01 -6.87
N GLN A 97 -18.87 2.04 -6.09
CA GLN A 97 -19.67 1.27 -5.13
C GLN A 97 -20.25 2.14 -4.01
N ILE A 98 -19.45 3.10 -3.50
CA ILE A 98 -19.90 4.04 -2.47
C ILE A 98 -20.98 4.96 -3.02
N ASP A 99 -20.81 5.48 -4.24
CA ASP A 99 -21.81 6.33 -4.88
C ASP A 99 -23.14 5.60 -5.07
N GLN A 100 -23.09 4.34 -5.48
CA GLN A 100 -24.30 3.50 -5.55
C GLN A 100 -24.94 3.31 -4.18
N SER A 101 -24.13 3.02 -3.15
CA SER A 101 -24.63 2.88 -1.76
C SER A 101 -25.29 4.17 -1.26
N ILE A 102 -24.78 5.34 -1.64
CA ILE A 102 -25.39 6.64 -1.31
C ILE A 102 -26.76 6.79 -1.98
N ILE A 103 -26.89 6.40 -3.26
CA ILE A 103 -28.17 6.42 -3.97
C ILE A 103 -29.19 5.51 -3.28
N ASP A 104 -28.77 4.30 -2.90
CA ASP A 104 -29.64 3.32 -2.25
C ASP A 104 -30.11 3.82 -0.88
N VAL A 105 -29.19 4.36 -0.06
CA VAL A 105 -29.53 4.97 1.24
C VAL A 105 -30.49 6.14 1.08
N LYS A 106 -30.34 6.99 0.05
CA LYS A 106 -31.31 8.07 -0.23
C LYS A 106 -32.69 7.53 -0.57
N SER A 107 -32.78 6.40 -1.27
CA SER A 107 -34.05 5.74 -1.54
C SER A 107 -34.71 5.25 -0.25
N ILE A 108 -33.94 4.59 0.62
CA ILE A 108 -34.41 4.11 1.93
C ILE A 108 -34.85 5.28 2.81
N GLN A 109 -34.08 6.37 2.89
CA GLN A 109 -34.43 7.55 3.68
C GLN A 109 -35.77 8.17 3.28
N ARG A 110 -36.13 8.16 1.98
CA ARG A 110 -37.44 8.64 1.52
C ARG A 110 -38.60 7.70 1.90
N GLN A 111 -38.33 6.41 2.09
CA GLN A 111 -39.34 5.41 2.43
C GLN A 111 -39.61 5.30 3.93
N ILE A 112 -38.71 5.79 4.78
CA ILE A 112 -38.88 5.71 6.24
C ILE A 112 -40.05 6.56 6.74
N PRO A 113 -40.21 7.86 6.39
CA PRO A 113 -41.35 8.66 6.86
C PRO A 113 -42.73 8.03 6.60
N PRO A 114 -43.06 7.56 5.37
CA PRO A 114 -44.35 6.93 5.13
C PRO A 114 -44.49 5.54 5.79
N LEU A 115 -43.39 4.89 6.17
CA LEU A 115 -43.46 3.70 7.03
C LEU A 115 -43.82 4.08 8.46
N LEU A 116 -43.19 5.12 9.02
CA LEU A 116 -43.49 5.61 10.36
C LEU A 116 -44.92 6.09 10.50
N GLU A 117 -45.47 6.75 9.47
CA GLU A 117 -46.87 7.15 9.44
C GLU A 117 -47.80 5.93 9.53
N ARG A 118 -47.57 4.90 8.71
CA ARG A 118 -48.34 3.64 8.73
C ARG A 118 -48.23 2.89 10.05
N MET A 119 -47.05 2.90 10.67
CA MET A 119 -46.85 2.32 12.00
C MET A 119 -47.68 3.08 13.04
N LEU A 120 -47.69 4.40 12.98
CA LEU A 120 -48.46 5.21 13.93
C LEU A 120 -49.99 5.06 13.70
N ASP A 121 -50.45 4.95 12.45
CA ASP A 121 -51.86 4.61 12.16
C ASP A 121 -52.24 3.23 12.72
N GLY A 122 -51.35 2.25 12.59
CA GLY A 122 -51.54 0.92 13.17
C GLY A 122 -51.58 0.95 14.69
N LEU A 123 -50.76 1.79 15.32
CA LEU A 123 -50.75 2.00 16.77
C LEU A 123 -52.05 2.66 17.27
N GLU A 124 -52.53 3.70 16.57
CA GLU A 124 -53.79 4.38 16.88
C GLU A 124 -54.98 3.42 16.72
N SER A 125 -55.03 2.67 15.61
CA SER A 125 -56.06 1.65 15.36
C SER A 125 -56.05 0.57 16.43
N PHE A 126 -54.86 0.16 16.89
CA PHE A 126 -54.71 -0.81 17.97
C PHE A 126 -55.30 -0.25 19.27
N ILE A 127 -54.99 0.99 19.65
CA ILE A 127 -55.52 1.63 20.86
C ILE A 127 -57.06 1.74 20.80
N GLU A 128 -57.64 1.99 19.63
CA GLU A 128 -59.09 2.12 19.45
C GLU A 128 -59.84 0.78 19.52
N LEU A 129 -59.23 -0.30 19.02
CA LEU A 129 -59.85 -1.63 18.97
C LEU A 129 -59.60 -2.48 20.22
N ASP A 130 -58.65 -2.06 21.05
CA ASP A 130 -58.28 -2.73 22.29
C ASP A 130 -59.22 -2.34 23.45
N VAL A 131 -59.10 -3.03 24.60
CA VAL A 131 -59.92 -2.75 25.78
C VAL A 131 -59.64 -1.34 26.33
N PRO A 132 -60.64 -0.63 26.88
CA PRO A 132 -60.47 0.76 27.31
C PRO A 132 -59.68 0.84 28.62
N PHE A 133 -58.38 1.17 28.50
CA PHE A 133 -57.50 1.49 29.61
C PHE A 133 -56.51 2.59 29.22
N HIS A 134 -56.15 3.45 30.17
CA HIS A 134 -55.20 4.56 29.97
C HIS A 134 -55.42 5.34 28.65
N LEU A 135 -56.66 5.43 28.16
CA LEU A 135 -56.95 5.86 26.79
C LEU A 135 -56.43 7.27 26.51
N ASN A 136 -56.59 8.17 27.48
CA ASN A 136 -56.11 9.55 27.37
C ASN A 136 -54.59 9.58 27.18
N GLU A 137 -53.83 8.86 28.03
CA GLU A 137 -52.37 8.83 27.94
C GLU A 137 -51.89 8.18 26.63
N ARG A 138 -52.48 7.05 26.25
CA ARG A 138 -52.13 6.31 25.02
C ARG A 138 -52.38 7.14 23.77
N ARG A 139 -53.56 7.76 23.67
CA ARG A 139 -53.92 8.66 22.55
C ARG A 139 -53.06 9.92 22.53
N GLU A 140 -52.81 10.53 23.69
CA GLU A 140 -51.95 11.70 23.78
C GLU A 140 -50.52 11.37 23.35
N ARG A 141 -50.00 10.19 23.71
CA ARG A 141 -48.68 9.72 23.26
C ARG A 141 -48.63 9.59 21.74
N ALA A 142 -49.60 8.91 21.11
CA ALA A 142 -49.67 8.78 19.66
C ALA A 142 -49.76 10.14 18.96
N SER A 143 -50.62 11.04 19.45
CA SER A 143 -50.79 12.40 18.94
C SER A 143 -49.50 13.24 19.06
N ARG A 144 -48.80 13.16 20.20
CA ARG A 144 -47.50 13.83 20.39
C ARG A 144 -46.44 13.29 19.44
N LEU A 145 -46.40 11.99 19.19
CA LEU A 145 -45.47 11.39 18.22
C LEU A 145 -45.77 11.88 16.80
N ARG A 146 -47.05 11.96 16.41
CA ARG A 146 -47.49 12.51 15.13
C ARG A 146 -47.07 13.96 14.96
N ALA A 147 -47.30 14.78 15.98
CA ALA A 147 -46.91 16.19 15.99
C ALA A 147 -45.39 16.40 16.00
N ASN A 148 -44.63 15.43 16.50
CA ASN A 148 -43.18 15.45 16.53
C ASN A 148 -42.56 15.08 15.17
N MET A 149 -43.19 14.16 14.43
CA MET A 149 -42.72 13.77 13.08
C MET A 149 -42.73 14.91 12.06
N SER A 150 -43.62 15.90 12.22
CA SER A 150 -43.69 17.07 11.34
C SER A 150 -42.73 18.21 11.75
N LYS A 151 -42.05 18.11 12.90
CA LYS A 151 -41.09 19.11 13.36
C LYS A 151 -39.76 18.93 12.66
N SER A 152 -39.21 20.04 12.15
CA SER A 152 -37.94 20.05 11.42
C SER A 152 -36.69 19.80 12.28
N ASN A 153 -36.79 19.81 13.62
CA ASN A 153 -35.63 19.70 14.50
C ASN A 153 -35.23 18.26 14.87
N GLN A 154 -36.03 17.26 14.49
CA GLN A 154 -35.79 15.86 14.85
C GLN A 154 -35.24 15.07 13.68
N SER A 155 -34.25 14.22 13.95
CA SER A 155 -33.73 13.31 12.92
C SER A 155 -34.74 12.18 12.65
N ILE A 156 -34.73 11.66 11.42
CA ILE A 156 -35.57 10.49 11.05
C ILE A 156 -35.30 9.30 11.99
N ALA A 157 -34.04 9.11 12.42
CA ALA A 157 -33.66 8.06 13.36
C ALA A 157 -34.30 8.25 14.74
N GLU A 158 -34.41 9.49 15.20
CA GLU A 158 -35.04 9.81 16.48
C GLU A 158 -36.56 9.57 16.42
N ASN A 159 -37.22 9.96 15.33
CA ASN A 159 -38.64 9.65 15.11
C ASN A 159 -38.89 8.14 15.08
N PHE A 160 -38.03 7.38 14.40
CA PHE A 160 -38.10 5.92 14.37
C PHE A 160 -37.92 5.30 15.76
N ARG A 161 -36.93 5.77 16.53
CA ARG A 161 -36.72 5.33 17.91
C ARG A 161 -37.96 5.58 18.78
N GLN A 162 -38.56 6.75 18.68
CA GLN A 162 -39.73 7.11 19.47
C GLN A 162 -40.97 6.26 19.12
N VAL A 163 -41.20 5.99 17.84
CA VAL A 163 -42.30 5.10 17.40
C VAL A 163 -42.08 3.68 17.93
N LEU A 164 -40.86 3.13 17.82
CA LEU A 164 -40.57 1.81 18.37
C LEU A 164 -40.72 1.74 19.89
N GLU A 165 -40.32 2.79 20.61
CA GLU A 165 -40.51 2.83 22.06
C GLU A 165 -42.00 2.85 22.41
N ALA A 166 -42.84 3.55 21.65
CA ALA A 166 -44.29 3.51 21.85
C ALA A 166 -44.85 2.09 21.68
N TYR A 167 -44.46 1.38 20.63
CA TYR A 167 -44.82 -0.03 20.42
C TYR A 167 -44.34 -0.94 21.57
N LYS A 168 -43.13 -0.70 22.07
CA LYS A 168 -42.60 -1.44 23.22
C LYS A 168 -43.44 -1.19 24.47
N ILE A 169 -43.81 0.05 24.75
CA ILE A 169 -44.67 0.36 25.91
C ILE A 169 -46.05 -0.30 25.74
N GLU A 170 -46.65 -0.27 24.54
CA GLU A 170 -47.91 -0.99 24.28
C GLU A 170 -47.79 -2.49 24.52
N ASN A 171 -46.66 -3.09 24.12
CA ASN A 171 -46.39 -4.50 24.41
C ASN A 171 -46.21 -4.77 25.91
N GLU A 172 -45.63 -3.82 26.66
CA GLU A 172 -45.44 -3.95 28.10
C GLU A 172 -46.77 -3.97 28.87
N TYR A 173 -47.79 -3.21 28.44
CA TYR A 173 -49.14 -3.29 29.03
C TYR A 173 -49.74 -4.69 28.91
N GLY A 174 -49.49 -5.41 27.81
CA GLY A 174 -49.94 -6.80 27.65
C GLY A 174 -49.16 -7.83 28.48
N ARG A 175 -48.00 -7.45 29.04
CA ARG A 175 -47.10 -8.38 29.76
C ARG A 175 -47.03 -8.13 31.26
N LYS A 176 -47.39 -6.93 31.72
CA LYS A 176 -47.36 -6.53 33.14
C LYS A 176 -48.78 -6.49 33.70
N LEU A 177 -48.92 -6.88 34.96
CA LEU A 177 -50.15 -6.65 35.71
C LEU A 177 -50.11 -5.24 36.29
N GLU A 178 -51.04 -4.40 35.84
CA GLU A 178 -51.21 -3.03 36.30
C GLU A 178 -52.67 -2.82 36.70
N ALA A 179 -52.89 -2.08 37.79
CA ALA A 179 -54.21 -1.69 38.25
C ALA A 179 -54.37 -0.19 38.02
N TYR A 180 -55.48 0.22 37.40
CA TYR A 180 -55.79 1.62 37.16
C TYR A 180 -57.19 1.95 37.63
N GLU A 181 -57.38 3.19 38.06
CA GLU A 181 -58.67 3.73 38.49
C GLU A 181 -59.34 4.44 37.31
N ALA A 182 -60.57 4.04 37.00
CA ALA A 182 -61.40 4.65 35.97
C ALA A 182 -62.77 4.96 36.57
N SER A 183 -63.25 6.18 36.37
CA SER A 183 -64.66 6.50 36.59
C SER A 183 -65.46 5.89 35.44
N ILE A 184 -66.24 4.85 35.74
CA ILE A 184 -67.22 4.30 34.79
C ILE A 184 -68.54 5.00 35.08
N ASP A 185 -69.05 5.74 34.10
CA ASP A 185 -70.41 6.25 34.18
C ASP A 185 -71.40 5.10 33.98
N PHE A 186 -72.23 4.86 34.99
CA PHE A 186 -73.25 3.80 34.99
C PHE A 186 -74.62 4.30 34.51
N ALA A 187 -74.77 5.60 34.27
CA ALA A 187 -75.90 6.15 33.55
C ALA A 187 -75.52 6.24 32.07
N GLY A 188 -76.37 5.76 31.16
CA GLY A 188 -76.08 5.76 29.73
C GLY A 188 -76.15 7.15 29.08
N ASP A 189 -75.66 8.21 29.72
CA ASP A 189 -75.63 9.58 29.22
C ASP A 189 -74.21 10.15 29.28
N GLY A 190 -73.31 9.52 28.52
CA GLY A 190 -71.90 9.90 28.47
C GLY A 190 -71.70 11.40 28.23
N ILE A 191 -71.17 12.09 29.25
CA ILE A 191 -70.55 13.40 29.15
C ILE A 191 -69.45 13.54 30.23
N GLU A 192 -68.23 13.10 29.91
CA GLU A 192 -66.95 13.84 30.00
C GLU A 192 -65.76 12.93 29.67
#